data_AF-A0A7S1B201-F1
#
_entry.id   AF-A0A7S1B201-F1
#
_cell.length_a   1.000
_cell.length_b   1.000
_cell.length_c   1.000
_cell.angle_alpha   90.00
_cell.angle_beta   90.00
_cell.angle_gamma   90.00
#
_symmetry.space_group_name_H-M   'P 1'
#
loop_
_entity.id
_entity.type
_entity.pdbx_description
1 polymer ?
#
loop_
_entity_poly.entity_id
_entity_poly.type
_entity_poly.pdbx_seq_one_letter_code
_entity_poly.pdbx_strand_id
1 'polypeptide(L)'
;SVMDSYERFNETVADIPVTPGYDILVTQGNLTYRYLSTNGRLTISPVWASELAEALASCGTRVHLPDNLDEKKLFDRIAIEGDGAQLRAMQRELQPHNAMIESAMEPYREPDTEARLALKEEEEWRDEERRRLVPHSGVDRSLLEHFRNGPWTETMQRVVVFSAFSTMNGNIGQSNYVASNIALEFLAHRNRQQAMSAEWVAVMWAAVGHIGMRWKAFGSNDMLQQMDDGKVLFTIQDSQKILWVTCVADEPIELASASLFDSYTMGVAKQTPAAQGHGPANVPGLPWASASPKNAKLTTNAATRRQPPPESTTAEGVPTTAQHPASVAARDMCAESQFVVGLKVRLVGLTSHPKMNGLTGVIMSKTRTGKWRVSFNAMEDKLLDAKFLEPASSMNVAAPRKPLPEILEAKQRHLYCIAGSWDEWTPHDMTWDGTHECYHFEVRLRKATFQLCRGKAGASRWSSKGKTWSIGSDHVESAYDIRLFVRDTGVIKKVDWITLER
;
A
#
# COMPACT_ATOMS: atom_id res chain seq x y z
N SER A 1 40.68 -17.04 27.24
CA SER A 1 41.63 -16.70 26.16
C SER A 1 41.15 -15.56 25.27
N VAL A 2 39.87 -15.46 24.84
CA VAL A 2 39.38 -14.27 24.07
C VAL A 2 39.02 -13.09 24.98
N MET A 3 38.29 -13.30 26.08
CA MET A 3 37.95 -12.22 27.04
C MET A 3 39.19 -11.63 27.72
N ASP A 4 40.14 -12.47 28.14
CA ASP A 4 41.43 -12.02 28.71
C ASP A 4 42.24 -11.16 27.74
N SER A 5 42.04 -11.37 26.43
CA SER A 5 42.71 -10.60 25.37
C SER A 5 42.09 -9.21 25.18
N TYR A 6 40.77 -9.10 25.31
CA TYR A 6 40.08 -7.81 25.30
C TYR A 6 40.37 -6.97 26.53
N GLU A 7 40.46 -7.60 27.71
CA GLU A 7 40.79 -6.89 28.95
C GLU A 7 42.19 -6.27 28.88
N ARG A 8 43.20 -7.02 28.41
CA ARG A 8 44.57 -6.51 28.22
C ARG A 8 44.68 -5.41 27.16
N PHE A 9 43.94 -5.54 26.06
CA PHE A 9 43.90 -4.50 25.03
C PHE A 9 43.26 -3.23 25.59
N ASN A 10 42.16 -3.35 26.33
CA ASN A 10 41.52 -2.22 27.00
C ASN A 10 42.38 -1.60 28.09
N GLU A 11 43.14 -2.38 28.86
CA GLU A 11 44.13 -1.84 29.82
C GLU A 11 45.15 -0.95 29.10
N THR A 12 45.63 -1.37 27.94
CA THR A 12 46.62 -0.62 27.16
C THR A 12 46.02 0.64 26.51
N VAL A 13 44.77 0.57 26.05
CA VAL A 13 44.07 1.70 25.40
C VAL A 13 43.49 2.68 26.42
N ALA A 14 43.17 2.23 27.63
CA ALA A 14 42.60 3.07 28.70
C ALA A 14 43.56 4.15 29.21
N ASP A 15 44.86 3.99 28.97
CA ASP A 15 45.88 4.98 29.29
C ASP A 15 45.99 6.11 28.24
N ILE A 16 45.30 5.98 27.09
CA ILE A 16 45.25 7.03 26.08
C ILE A 16 44.22 8.09 26.50
N PRO A 17 44.64 9.34 26.77
CA PRO A 17 43.71 10.40 27.12
C PRO A 17 42.90 10.80 25.89
N VAL A 18 41.58 10.72 26.00
CA VAL A 18 40.64 11.11 24.95
C VAL A 18 39.62 12.11 25.47
N THR A 19 39.02 12.90 24.60
CA THR A 19 37.91 13.78 24.98
C THR A 19 36.71 12.92 25.46
N PRO A 20 36.08 13.24 26.61
CA PRO A 20 34.88 12.54 27.08
C PRO A 20 33.72 12.66 26.09
N GLY A 21 32.92 11.60 25.97
CA GLY A 21 31.64 11.63 25.23
C GLY A 21 31.66 11.04 23.82
N TYR A 22 32.77 10.40 23.40
CA TYR A 22 32.73 9.53 22.23
C TYR A 22 31.85 8.31 22.50
N ASP A 23 30.93 8.04 21.59
CA ASP A 23 30.11 6.83 21.57
C ASP A 23 29.93 6.38 20.12
N ILE A 24 30.88 5.55 19.69
CA ILE A 24 31.06 5.18 18.29
C ILE A 24 30.93 3.67 18.15
N LEU A 25 30.04 3.22 17.26
CA LEU A 25 29.98 1.83 16.86
C LEU A 25 30.81 1.60 15.61
N VAL A 26 31.65 0.57 15.63
CA VAL A 26 32.43 0.12 14.49
C VAL A 26 32.04 -1.31 14.17
N THR A 27 31.46 -1.53 13.00
CA THR A 27 31.07 -2.86 12.53
C THR A 27 32.03 -3.30 11.43
N GLN A 28 32.65 -4.46 11.62
CA GLN A 28 33.47 -5.13 10.62
C GLN A 28 32.94 -6.56 10.45
N GLY A 29 32.43 -6.87 9.25
CA GLY A 29 31.69 -8.10 9.00
C GLY A 29 30.51 -8.26 9.95
N ASN A 30 30.51 -9.35 10.70
CA ASN A 30 29.45 -9.65 11.68
C ASN A 30 29.82 -9.25 13.11
N LEU A 31 30.96 -8.59 13.31
CA LEU A 31 31.42 -8.13 14.61
C LEU A 31 31.16 -6.63 14.73
N THR A 32 30.54 -6.23 15.84
CA THR A 32 30.34 -4.83 16.18
C THR A 32 31.07 -4.53 17.48
N TYR A 33 31.81 -3.43 17.49
CA TYR A 33 32.55 -2.94 18.64
C TYR A 33 32.04 -1.56 19.00
N ARG A 34 31.93 -1.27 20.31
CA ARG A 34 31.59 0.05 20.83
C ARG A 34 32.83 0.68 21.42
N TYR A 35 33.15 1.86 20.90
CA TYR A 35 34.20 2.75 21.37
C TYR A 35 33.52 3.81 22.23
N LEU A 36 33.71 3.70 23.53
CA LEU A 36 33.08 4.59 24.50
C LEU A 36 34.15 5.38 25.25
N SER A 37 34.03 6.71 25.25
CA SER A 37 34.91 7.57 26.05
C SER A 37 34.19 8.04 27.31
N THR A 38 34.62 7.51 28.45
CA THR A 38 34.10 7.88 29.78
C THR A 38 35.23 8.40 30.65
N ASN A 39 35.03 9.57 31.28
CA ASN A 39 36.02 10.21 32.14
C ASN A 39 37.40 10.40 31.49
N GLY A 40 37.40 10.64 30.18
CA GLY A 40 38.61 10.88 29.39
C GLY A 40 39.41 9.62 29.04
N ARG A 41 38.82 8.44 29.21
CA ARG A 41 39.41 7.15 28.85
C ARG A 41 38.58 6.44 27.82
N LEU A 42 39.24 5.84 26.84
CA LEU A 42 38.61 5.05 25.79
C LEU A 42 38.47 3.60 26.24
N THR A 43 37.26 3.04 26.11
CA THR A 43 36.99 1.62 26.27
C THR A 43 36.41 1.05 24.98
N ILE A 44 36.83 -0.15 24.63
CA ILE A 44 36.43 -0.85 23.42
C ILE A 44 35.81 -2.19 23.83
N SER A 45 34.52 -2.35 23.63
CA SER A 45 33.81 -3.57 23.98
C SER A 45 33.12 -4.19 22.76
N PRO A 46 33.10 -5.54 22.65
CA PRO A 46 32.24 -6.19 21.68
C PRO A 46 30.77 -5.93 22.03
N VAL A 47 29.94 -5.72 21.01
CA VAL A 47 28.49 -5.58 21.15
C VAL A 47 27.85 -6.88 20.70
N TRP A 48 27.24 -7.60 21.63
CA TRP A 48 26.57 -8.85 21.33
C TRP A 48 25.25 -8.61 20.60
N ALA A 49 24.78 -9.60 19.84
CA ALA A 49 23.55 -9.50 19.06
C ALA A 49 22.33 -9.11 19.91
N SER A 50 22.29 -9.52 21.18
CA SER A 50 21.24 -9.17 22.15
C SER A 50 21.25 -7.69 22.55
N GLU A 51 22.40 -7.03 22.49
CA GLU A 51 22.63 -5.65 22.94
C GLU A 51 22.69 -4.67 21.76
N LEU A 52 22.80 -5.20 20.53
CA LEU A 52 23.01 -4.43 19.31
C LEU A 52 21.92 -3.37 19.09
N ALA A 53 20.65 -3.70 19.33
CA ALA A 53 19.55 -2.74 19.15
C ALA A 53 19.66 -1.53 20.09
N GLU A 54 20.02 -1.76 21.35
CA GLU A 54 20.22 -0.71 22.35
C GLU A 54 21.47 0.12 22.06
N ALA A 55 22.56 -0.55 21.67
CA ALA A 55 23.79 0.12 21.26
C ALA A 55 23.56 1.01 20.04
N LEU A 56 22.85 0.52 19.01
CA LEU A 56 22.49 1.29 17.82
C LEU A 56 21.64 2.50 18.18
N ALA A 57 20.69 2.36 19.11
CA ALA A 57 19.82 3.45 19.53
C ALA A 57 20.53 4.54 20.35
N SER A 58 21.63 4.20 21.04
CA SER A 58 22.34 5.11 21.94
C SER A 58 23.59 5.75 21.33
N CYS A 59 24.22 5.12 20.33
CA CYS A 59 25.45 5.64 19.73
C CYS A 59 25.24 6.94 18.94
N GLY A 60 26.24 7.84 18.98
CA GLY A 60 26.25 9.10 18.24
C GLY A 60 26.82 8.97 16.83
N THR A 61 27.67 7.95 16.60
CA THR A 61 28.34 7.71 15.33
C THR A 61 28.45 6.21 15.04
N ARG A 62 28.30 5.82 13.78
CA ARG A 62 28.49 4.45 13.31
C ARG A 62 29.45 4.41 12.15
N VAL A 63 30.28 3.37 12.11
CA VAL A 63 31.31 3.16 11.10
C VAL A 63 31.19 1.73 10.62
N HIS A 64 31.00 1.55 9.32
CA HIS A 64 31.01 0.24 8.70
C HIS A 64 32.33 0.05 7.94
N LEU A 65 33.12 -0.93 8.38
CA LEU A 65 34.36 -1.35 7.75
C LEU A 65 34.10 -2.55 6.83
N PRO A 66 34.56 -2.53 5.57
CA PRO A 66 34.41 -3.67 4.68
C PRO A 66 35.29 -4.86 5.12
N ASP A 67 34.81 -6.08 4.93
CA ASP A 67 35.49 -7.33 5.30
C ASP A 67 36.87 -7.51 4.66
N ASN A 68 37.12 -6.84 3.53
CA ASN A 68 38.35 -6.94 2.76
C ASN A 68 39.03 -5.56 2.71
N LEU A 69 39.90 -5.32 3.71
CA LEU A 69 40.66 -4.09 3.90
C LEU A 69 41.83 -4.04 2.90
N ASP A 70 41.55 -3.76 1.63
CA ASP A 70 42.59 -3.26 0.73
C ASP A 70 42.86 -1.80 1.10
N GLU A 71 43.98 -1.53 1.78
CA GLU A 71 44.37 -0.21 2.29
C GLU A 71 44.28 0.90 1.24
N LYS A 72 44.46 0.56 -0.05
CA LYS A 72 44.40 1.52 -1.16
C LYS A 72 42.99 1.98 -1.55
N LYS A 73 41.93 1.30 -1.11
CA LYS A 73 40.52 1.62 -1.41
C LYS A 73 39.70 1.90 -0.15
N LEU A 74 40.37 2.06 0.98
CA LEU A 74 39.76 2.12 2.30
C LEU A 74 38.88 3.37 2.46
N PHE A 75 39.33 4.52 1.97
CA PHE A 75 38.63 5.79 2.15
C PHE A 75 37.33 5.90 1.34
N ASP A 76 37.21 5.18 0.23
CA ASP A 76 36.01 5.23 -0.63
C ASP A 76 34.87 4.32 -0.13
N ARG A 77 35.14 3.46 0.87
CA ARG A 77 34.22 2.38 1.28
C ARG A 77 33.82 2.40 2.76
N ILE A 78 34.35 3.32 3.55
CA ILE A 78 33.94 3.49 4.94
C ILE A 78 32.64 4.30 4.95
N ALA A 79 31.52 3.62 5.25
CA ALA A 79 30.26 4.30 5.49
C ALA A 79 30.25 4.82 6.93
N ILE A 80 30.07 6.13 7.09
CA ILE A 80 29.93 6.80 8.39
C ILE A 80 28.50 7.31 8.51
N GLU A 81 27.76 6.82 9.50
CA GLU A 81 26.45 7.35 9.86
C GLU A 81 26.57 8.17 11.16
N GLY A 82 25.85 9.29 11.26
CA GLY A 82 25.87 10.14 12.46
C GLY A 82 26.98 11.19 12.46
N ASP A 83 27.52 11.52 13.64
CA ASP A 83 28.47 12.63 13.79
C ASP A 83 29.91 12.25 13.40
N GLY A 84 30.19 12.28 12.10
CA GLY A 84 31.54 12.04 11.59
C GLY A 84 32.63 13.00 12.14
N ALA A 85 32.27 14.12 12.79
CA ALA A 85 33.26 14.96 13.45
C ALA A 85 33.80 14.32 14.73
N GLN A 86 32.98 13.54 15.47
CA GLN A 86 33.43 12.76 16.63
C GLN A 86 34.46 11.72 16.22
N LEU A 87 34.20 10.98 15.14
CA LEU A 87 35.16 9.99 14.62
C LEU A 87 36.49 10.63 14.24
N ARG A 88 36.46 11.76 13.50
CA ARG A 88 37.69 12.47 13.10
C ARG A 88 38.43 13.10 14.29
N ALA A 89 37.70 13.55 15.31
CA ALA A 89 38.30 14.06 16.55
C ALA A 89 39.00 12.92 17.31
N MET A 90 38.31 11.81 17.54
CA MET A 90 38.88 10.62 18.16
C MET A 90 40.10 10.10 17.38
N GLN A 91 40.02 9.99 16.05
CA GLN A 91 41.15 9.57 15.22
C GLN A 91 42.37 10.48 15.36
N ARG A 92 42.18 11.81 15.44
CA ARG A 92 43.27 12.76 15.65
C ARG A 92 43.90 12.62 17.03
N GLU A 93 43.12 12.29 18.05
CA GLU A 93 43.61 12.04 19.41
C GLU A 93 44.34 10.70 19.52
N LEU A 94 43.91 9.67 18.77
CA LEU A 94 44.56 8.36 18.76
C LEU A 94 45.81 8.31 17.88
N GLN A 95 45.90 9.14 16.84
CA GLN A 95 47.01 9.11 15.86
C GLN A 95 48.43 9.14 16.48
N PRO A 96 48.72 9.97 17.51
CA PRO A 96 50.04 9.95 18.18
C PRO A 96 50.36 8.65 18.89
N HIS A 97 49.34 7.84 19.20
CA HIS A 97 49.44 6.58 19.94
C HIS A 97 49.38 5.35 19.05
N ASN A 98 49.32 5.50 17.72
CA ASN A 98 49.21 4.37 16.77
C ASN A 98 50.27 3.28 16.99
N ALA A 99 51.53 3.64 17.24
CA ALA A 99 52.59 2.67 17.48
C ALA A 99 52.37 1.83 18.76
N MET A 100 51.78 2.44 19.79
CA MET A 100 51.42 1.73 21.03
C MET A 100 50.23 0.79 20.79
N ILE A 101 49.23 1.25 20.05
CA ILE A 101 48.06 0.46 19.67
C ILE A 101 48.48 -0.73 18.80
N GLU A 102 49.34 -0.52 17.81
CA GLU A 102 49.89 -1.57 16.94
C GLU A 102 50.68 -2.60 17.76
N SER A 103 51.53 -2.17 18.69
CA SER A 103 52.26 -3.07 19.57
C SER A 103 51.35 -3.87 20.51
N ALA A 104 50.22 -3.31 20.93
CA ALA A 104 49.22 -3.99 21.74
C ALA A 104 48.43 -5.02 20.91
N MET A 105 48.28 -4.79 19.60
CA MET A 105 47.60 -5.69 18.67
C MET A 105 48.50 -6.80 18.11
N GLU A 106 49.82 -6.63 18.13
CA GLU A 106 50.79 -7.56 17.54
C GLU A 106 50.66 -9.03 18.04
N PRO A 107 50.43 -9.31 19.34
CA PRO A 107 50.18 -10.67 19.82
C PRO A 107 48.91 -11.33 19.27
N TYR A 108 48.03 -10.55 18.63
CA TYR A 108 46.72 -10.95 18.13
C TYR A 108 46.64 -10.94 16.60
N ARG A 109 47.75 -10.63 15.91
CA ARG A 109 47.82 -10.43 14.46
C ARG A 109 47.88 -11.73 13.66
N GLU A 110 48.24 -12.85 14.28
CA GLU A 110 48.15 -14.18 13.67
C GLU A 110 47.06 -15.02 14.35
N PRO A 111 46.06 -15.53 13.61
CA PRO A 111 45.21 -16.57 14.12
C PRO A 111 45.99 -17.89 14.16
N ASP A 112 45.96 -18.56 15.31
CA ASP A 112 46.39 -19.95 15.45
C ASP A 112 45.78 -20.81 14.33
N THR A 113 46.52 -21.81 13.86
CA THR A 113 46.20 -22.59 12.67
C THR A 113 44.81 -23.24 12.77
N GLU A 114 44.39 -23.59 13.99
CA GLU A 114 43.04 -24.09 14.31
C GLU A 114 41.95 -23.02 14.14
N ALA A 115 42.20 -21.75 14.50
CA ALA A 115 41.24 -20.68 14.32
C ALA A 115 41.01 -20.36 12.84
N ARG A 116 42.05 -20.49 11.98
CA ARG A 116 41.89 -20.41 10.51
C ARG A 116 41.04 -21.55 9.96
N LEU A 117 41.22 -22.76 10.47
CA LEU A 117 40.42 -23.93 10.08
C LEU A 117 38.97 -23.79 10.52
N ALA A 118 38.73 -23.36 11.77
CA ALA A 118 37.39 -23.13 12.31
C ALA A 118 36.66 -21.99 11.58
N LEU A 119 37.33 -20.88 11.27
CA LEU A 119 36.75 -19.79 10.47
C LEU A 119 36.41 -20.26 9.06
N LYS A 120 37.26 -21.10 8.46
CA LYS A 120 37.03 -21.66 7.13
C LYS A 120 35.86 -22.64 7.13
N GLU A 121 35.75 -23.50 8.14
CA GLU A 121 34.60 -24.39 8.33
C GLU A 121 33.31 -23.61 8.61
N GLU A 122 33.36 -22.52 9.39
CA GLU A 122 32.22 -21.65 9.63
C GLU A 122 31.82 -20.87 8.37
N GLU A 123 32.78 -20.39 7.57
CA GLU A 123 32.52 -19.76 6.26
C GLU A 123 31.91 -20.76 5.27
N GLU A 124 32.43 -21.98 5.20
CA GLU A 124 31.90 -23.05 4.36
C GLU A 124 30.48 -23.45 4.79
N TRP A 125 30.25 -23.61 6.10
CA TRP A 125 28.92 -23.86 6.66
C TRP A 125 27.97 -22.70 6.38
N ARG A 126 28.40 -21.44 6.52
CA ARG A 126 27.59 -20.26 6.21
C ARG A 126 27.30 -20.11 4.73
N ASP A 127 28.20 -20.51 3.85
CA ASP A 127 27.95 -20.54 2.41
C ASP A 127 26.98 -21.65 2.02
N GLU A 128 27.06 -22.80 2.69
CA GLU A 128 26.06 -23.88 2.60
C GLU A 128 24.69 -23.43 3.11
N GLU A 129 24.66 -22.75 4.26
CA GLU A 129 23.46 -22.19 4.89
C GLU A 129 22.89 -21.05 4.04
N ARG A 130 23.71 -20.16 3.48
CA ARG A 130 23.30 -19.14 2.48
C ARG A 130 22.74 -19.79 1.22
N ARG A 131 23.35 -20.88 0.71
CA ARG A 131 22.80 -21.65 -0.41
C ARG A 131 21.43 -22.28 -0.08
N ARG A 132 21.19 -22.65 1.19
CA ARG A 132 19.92 -23.21 1.67
C ARG A 132 18.86 -22.16 2.01
N LEU A 133 19.25 -21.03 2.60
CA LEU A 133 18.37 -20.00 3.15
C LEU A 133 18.04 -18.90 2.16
N VAL A 134 18.83 -18.73 1.08
CA VAL A 134 18.35 -17.96 -0.07
C VAL A 134 17.18 -18.77 -0.62
N PRO A 135 15.92 -18.32 -0.43
CA PRO A 135 14.83 -18.95 -1.13
C PRO A 135 15.18 -18.81 -2.62
N HIS A 136 14.53 -19.56 -3.50
CA HIS A 136 14.40 -19.09 -4.87
C HIS A 136 13.54 -17.79 -4.91
N SER A 137 13.83 -16.81 -4.05
CA SER A 137 13.53 -15.40 -4.24
C SER A 137 14.12 -15.10 -5.59
N GLY A 138 13.27 -14.82 -6.58
CA GLY A 138 13.65 -14.69 -8.00
C GLY A 138 14.65 -13.56 -8.33
N VAL A 139 15.44 -13.11 -7.36
CA VAL A 139 16.64 -12.29 -7.55
C VAL A 139 17.79 -13.23 -7.88
N ASP A 140 17.94 -13.52 -9.17
CA ASP A 140 19.04 -14.32 -9.69
C ASP A 140 20.38 -13.66 -9.32
N ARG A 141 21.33 -14.45 -8.80
CA ARG A 141 22.70 -14.02 -8.50
C ARG A 141 23.39 -13.46 -9.75
N SER A 142 23.00 -13.95 -10.92
CA SER A 142 23.43 -13.43 -12.23
C SER A 142 23.04 -11.95 -12.41
N LEU A 143 21.89 -11.53 -11.89
CA LEU A 143 21.40 -10.15 -11.97
C LEU A 143 22.28 -9.22 -11.13
N LEU A 144 22.61 -9.64 -9.91
CA LEU A 144 23.51 -8.92 -9.00
C LEU A 144 24.92 -8.79 -9.60
N GLU A 145 25.45 -9.87 -10.18
CA GLU A 145 26.76 -9.86 -10.84
C GLU A 145 26.75 -9.04 -12.14
N HIS A 146 25.64 -9.05 -12.90
CA HIS A 146 25.45 -8.24 -14.09
C HIS A 146 25.42 -6.74 -13.77
N PHE A 147 24.76 -6.33 -12.68
CA PHE A 147 24.81 -4.93 -12.24
C PHE A 147 26.19 -4.52 -11.72
N ARG A 148 26.95 -5.44 -11.12
CA ARG A 148 28.28 -5.15 -10.58
C ARG A 148 29.35 -5.00 -11.66
N ASN A 149 29.31 -5.84 -12.69
CA ASN A 149 30.39 -5.95 -13.69
C ASN A 149 29.94 -5.54 -15.10
N GLY A 150 28.71 -5.08 -15.27
CA GLY A 150 28.17 -4.69 -16.56
C GLY A 150 28.76 -3.35 -17.05
N PRO A 151 28.85 -3.15 -18.37
CA PRO A 151 29.40 -1.93 -18.99
C PRO A 151 28.58 -0.66 -18.73
N TRP A 152 27.47 -0.77 -18.01
CA TRP A 152 26.47 0.29 -17.80
C TRP A 152 26.79 1.19 -16.61
N THR A 153 27.63 0.74 -15.68
CA THR A 153 27.85 1.39 -14.39
C THR A 153 28.34 2.85 -14.52
N GLU A 154 29.09 3.19 -15.56
CA GLU A 154 29.59 4.57 -15.75
C GLU A 154 28.55 5.56 -16.28
N THR A 155 27.47 5.08 -16.90
CA THR A 155 26.44 5.94 -17.54
C THR A 155 25.07 5.87 -16.87
N MET A 156 24.89 4.90 -15.97
CA MET A 156 23.62 4.67 -15.31
C MET A 156 23.41 5.74 -14.23
N GLN A 157 22.37 6.55 -14.38
CA GLN A 157 22.07 7.63 -13.44
C GLN A 157 21.24 7.15 -12.25
N ARG A 158 20.29 6.22 -12.50
CA ARG A 158 19.36 5.77 -11.48
C ARG A 158 18.92 4.33 -11.70
N VAL A 159 18.78 3.59 -10.60
CA VAL A 159 18.25 2.22 -10.55
C VAL A 159 17.02 2.22 -9.66
N VAL A 160 15.87 1.97 -10.26
CA VAL A 160 14.60 1.85 -9.53
C VAL A 160 14.25 0.37 -9.41
N VAL A 161 14.14 -0.11 -8.17
CA VAL A 161 13.79 -1.49 -7.86
C VAL A 161 12.36 -1.54 -7.32
N PHE A 162 11.54 -2.43 -7.85
CA PHE A 162 10.15 -2.54 -7.44
C PHE A 162 10.05 -3.50 -6.26
N SER A 163 9.83 -2.93 -5.08
CA SER A 163 9.50 -3.65 -3.84
C SER A 163 7.98 -3.66 -3.65
N ALA A 164 7.51 -4.16 -2.51
CA ALA A 164 6.10 -4.30 -2.18
C ALA A 164 5.78 -3.69 -0.81
N PHE A 165 4.65 -3.00 -0.70
CA PHE A 165 4.16 -2.43 0.57
C PHE A 165 3.94 -3.48 1.67
N SER A 166 3.83 -4.76 1.31
CA SER A 166 3.76 -5.88 2.25
C SER A 166 5.01 -6.06 3.10
N THR A 167 6.15 -5.45 2.75
CA THR A 167 7.35 -5.49 3.60
C THR A 167 7.18 -4.70 4.91
N MET A 168 6.34 -3.67 4.92
CA MET A 168 6.07 -2.88 6.13
C MET A 168 5.04 -3.53 7.06
N ASN A 169 3.96 -4.08 6.50
CA ASN A 169 2.82 -4.56 7.29
C ASN A 169 2.67 -6.09 7.33
N GLY A 170 3.49 -6.80 6.56
CA GLY A 170 3.29 -8.22 6.28
C GLY A 170 2.06 -8.45 5.39
N ASN A 171 1.99 -9.63 4.78
CA ASN A 171 0.76 -10.12 4.16
C ASN A 171 0.65 -11.63 4.37
N ILE A 172 -0.53 -12.07 4.81
CA ILE A 172 -0.77 -13.48 5.16
C ILE A 172 -0.60 -14.34 3.90
N GLY A 173 0.17 -15.41 4.00
CA GLY A 173 0.46 -16.32 2.89
C GLY A 173 1.49 -15.79 1.89
N GLN A 174 2.19 -14.68 2.19
CA GLN A 174 3.18 -14.07 1.31
C GLN A 174 4.56 -13.91 1.96
N SER A 175 4.94 -14.76 2.92
CA SER A 175 6.22 -14.65 3.64
C SER A 175 7.44 -14.70 2.72
N ASN A 176 7.46 -15.61 1.74
CA ASN A 176 8.52 -15.72 0.74
C ASN A 176 8.60 -14.48 -0.18
N TYR A 177 7.44 -13.94 -0.57
CA TYR A 177 7.36 -12.71 -1.35
C TYR A 177 7.87 -11.51 -0.55
N VAL A 178 7.46 -11.37 0.71
CA VAL A 178 7.95 -10.33 1.62
C VAL A 178 9.46 -10.43 1.80
N ALA A 179 10.01 -11.61 2.08
CA ALA A 179 11.45 -11.80 2.23
C ALA A 179 12.24 -11.41 0.96
N SER A 180 11.71 -11.75 -0.22
CA SER A 180 12.32 -11.38 -1.51
C SER A 180 12.36 -9.87 -1.72
N ASN A 181 11.29 -9.17 -1.35
CA ASN A 181 11.19 -7.72 -1.49
C ASN A 181 12.08 -6.98 -0.46
N ILE A 182 12.20 -7.51 0.77
CA ILE A 182 13.17 -7.00 1.76
C ILE A 182 14.60 -7.12 1.23
N ALA A 183 14.95 -8.22 0.55
CA ALA A 183 16.27 -8.36 -0.06
C ALA A 183 16.55 -7.30 -1.15
N LEU A 184 15.52 -6.90 -1.92
CA LEU A 184 15.62 -5.82 -2.90
C LEU A 184 15.80 -4.45 -2.24
N GLU A 185 15.12 -4.20 -1.12
CA GLU A 185 15.30 -2.97 -0.33
C GLU A 185 16.71 -2.88 0.26
N PHE A 186 17.22 -3.98 0.81
CA PHE A 186 18.58 -4.04 1.31
C PHE A 186 19.62 -3.84 0.20
N LEU A 187 19.37 -4.37 -1.00
CA LEU A 187 20.22 -4.14 -2.17
C LEU A 187 20.29 -2.66 -2.54
N ALA A 188 19.15 -1.98 -2.61
CA ALA A 188 19.11 -0.55 -2.90
C ALA A 188 19.82 0.27 -1.81
N HIS A 189 19.58 -0.06 -0.53
CA HIS A 189 20.26 0.57 0.59
C HIS A 189 21.78 0.39 0.51
N ARG A 190 22.25 -0.85 0.37
CA ARG A 190 23.68 -1.18 0.24
C ARG A 190 24.34 -0.42 -0.90
N ASN A 191 23.72 -0.38 -2.08
CA ASN A 191 24.32 0.26 -3.25
C ASN A 191 24.44 1.79 -3.10
N ARG A 192 23.52 2.43 -2.36
CA ARG A 192 23.71 3.84 -1.96
C ARG A 192 24.86 4.02 -0.98
N GLN A 193 24.99 3.14 0.01
CA GLN A 193 26.10 3.20 0.99
C GLN A 193 27.46 2.98 0.33
N GLN A 194 27.52 2.22 -0.76
CA GLN A 194 28.72 2.01 -1.55
C GLN A 194 29.02 3.16 -2.53
N ALA A 195 28.26 4.26 -2.48
CA ALA A 195 28.41 5.43 -3.33
C ALA A 195 28.53 5.06 -4.83
N MET A 196 27.70 4.11 -5.28
CA MET A 196 27.66 3.78 -6.71
C MET A 196 27.31 5.03 -7.53
N SER A 197 27.87 5.11 -8.73
CA SER A 197 27.62 6.19 -9.71
C SER A 197 26.13 6.37 -10.06
N ALA A 198 25.34 5.30 -9.95
CA ALA A 198 23.90 5.33 -10.10
C ALA A 198 23.21 5.49 -8.74
N GLU A 199 22.16 6.31 -8.67
CA GLU A 199 21.33 6.39 -7.47
C GLU A 199 20.36 5.20 -7.40
N TRP A 200 20.31 4.52 -6.26
CA TRP A 200 19.42 3.36 -6.06
C TRP A 200 18.22 3.71 -5.19
N VAL A 201 17.04 3.29 -5.63
CA VAL A 201 15.79 3.48 -4.89
C VAL A 201 14.90 2.25 -5.01
N ALA A 202 14.46 1.74 -3.85
CA ALA A 202 13.44 0.70 -3.78
C ALA A 202 12.08 1.36 -3.51
N VAL A 203 11.11 1.12 -4.40
CA VAL A 203 9.74 1.63 -4.26
C VAL A 203 8.84 0.51 -3.78
N MET A 204 8.33 0.63 -2.55
CA MET A 204 7.36 -0.29 -1.97
C MET A 204 5.96 -0.01 -2.52
N TRP A 205 5.57 -0.75 -3.56
CA TRP A 205 4.29 -0.58 -4.22
C TRP A 205 3.15 -1.25 -3.45
N ALA A 206 2.08 -0.50 -3.21
CA ALA A 206 0.78 -1.06 -2.85
C ALA A 206 0.06 -1.62 -4.09
N ALA A 207 -1.20 -2.02 -3.92
CA ALA A 207 -1.95 -2.66 -4.98
C ALA A 207 -2.20 -1.71 -6.17
N VAL A 208 -1.82 -2.16 -7.36
CA VAL A 208 -2.06 -1.49 -8.65
C VAL A 208 -3.23 -2.17 -9.35
N GLY A 209 -4.20 -1.37 -9.78
CA GLY A 209 -5.41 -1.85 -10.45
C GLY A 209 -5.19 -2.17 -11.93
N HIS A 210 -6.10 -2.98 -12.48
CA HIS A 210 -6.25 -3.27 -13.91
C HIS A 210 -5.07 -3.95 -14.65
N ILE A 211 -3.90 -4.11 -14.01
CA ILE A 211 -2.72 -4.81 -14.55
C ILE A 211 -1.98 -5.60 -13.45
N GLY A 212 -0.94 -6.33 -13.86
CA GLY A 212 0.01 -6.97 -12.94
C GLY A 212 -0.51 -8.26 -12.31
N MET A 213 0.21 -8.73 -11.28
CA MET A 213 -0.04 -10.02 -10.63
C MET A 213 -1.43 -10.10 -10.00
N ARG A 214 -1.92 -8.98 -9.44
CA ARG A 214 -3.24 -8.91 -8.81
C ARG A 214 -4.37 -9.06 -9.81
N TRP A 215 -4.32 -8.31 -10.92
CA TRP A 215 -5.30 -8.44 -11.99
C TRP A 215 -5.28 -9.83 -12.62
N LYS A 216 -4.10 -10.45 -12.79
CA LYS A 216 -3.98 -11.83 -13.25
C LYS A 216 -4.62 -12.84 -12.28
N ALA A 217 -4.48 -12.62 -10.97
CA ALA A 217 -4.98 -13.54 -9.96
C ALA A 217 -6.49 -13.42 -9.74
N PHE A 218 -7.05 -12.21 -9.74
CA PHE A 218 -8.44 -11.97 -9.32
C PHE A 218 -9.32 -11.36 -10.41
N GLY A 219 -8.74 -10.68 -11.41
CA GLY A 219 -9.46 -10.03 -12.50
C GLY A 219 -10.61 -9.14 -12.00
N SER A 220 -11.79 -9.32 -12.60
CA SER A 220 -13.01 -8.60 -12.21
C SER A 220 -13.54 -8.94 -10.80
N ASN A 221 -13.04 -10.00 -10.17
CA ASN A 221 -13.46 -10.44 -8.84
C ASN A 221 -12.57 -9.89 -7.72
N ASP A 222 -11.65 -8.97 -8.04
CA ASP A 222 -10.78 -8.34 -7.07
C ASP A 222 -11.58 -7.52 -6.04
N MET A 223 -11.56 -7.95 -4.77
CA MET A 223 -12.24 -7.26 -3.66
C MET A 223 -11.77 -5.81 -3.48
N LEU A 224 -10.49 -5.50 -3.70
CA LEU A 224 -10.00 -4.13 -3.61
C LEU A 224 -10.50 -3.26 -4.77
N GLN A 225 -10.76 -3.85 -5.93
CA GLN A 225 -11.39 -3.16 -7.05
C GLN A 225 -12.87 -2.85 -6.76
N GLN A 226 -13.52 -3.67 -5.91
CA GLN A 226 -14.91 -3.49 -5.51
C GLN A 226 -15.06 -2.52 -4.33
N MET A 227 -14.05 -2.44 -3.45
CA MET A 227 -14.01 -1.46 -2.36
C MET A 227 -13.84 -0.04 -2.90
N ASP A 228 -14.67 0.88 -2.43
CA ASP A 228 -14.65 2.30 -2.82
C ASP A 228 -14.54 2.54 -4.34
N ASP A 229 -15.14 1.64 -5.14
CA ASP A 229 -15.07 1.67 -6.62
C ASP A 229 -13.62 1.66 -7.15
N GLY A 230 -12.72 0.94 -6.49
CA GLY A 230 -11.32 0.80 -6.87
C GLY A 230 -10.46 2.02 -6.52
N LYS A 231 -10.98 3.01 -5.80
CA LYS A 231 -10.23 4.21 -5.39
C LYS A 231 -9.09 3.94 -4.40
N VAL A 232 -9.02 2.73 -3.87
CA VAL A 232 -7.92 2.24 -3.02
C VAL A 232 -6.79 1.60 -3.84
N LEU A 233 -6.95 1.45 -5.14
CA LEU A 233 -5.95 0.91 -6.06
C LEU A 233 -5.31 2.03 -6.87
N PHE A 234 -3.99 1.97 -7.06
CA PHE A 234 -3.36 2.88 -8.00
C PHE A 234 -3.85 2.62 -9.42
N THR A 235 -4.13 3.70 -10.14
CA THR A 235 -4.21 3.63 -11.59
C THR A 235 -2.81 3.54 -12.19
N ILE A 236 -2.71 3.07 -13.44
CA ILE A 236 -1.43 3.04 -14.16
C ILE A 236 -0.84 4.46 -14.26
N GLN A 237 -1.70 5.47 -14.46
CA GLN A 237 -1.30 6.87 -14.55
C GLN A 237 -0.72 7.38 -13.24
N ASP A 238 -1.27 6.98 -12.09
CA ASP A 238 -0.71 7.34 -10.78
C ASP A 238 0.64 6.65 -10.56
N SER A 239 0.75 5.36 -10.91
CA SER A 239 2.03 4.64 -10.85
C SER A 239 3.09 5.28 -11.76
N GLN A 240 2.72 5.72 -12.96
CA GLN A 240 3.64 6.43 -13.87
C GLN A 240 4.13 7.76 -13.28
N LYS A 241 3.27 8.53 -12.63
CA LYS A 241 3.66 9.79 -11.97
C LYS A 241 4.62 9.55 -10.81
N ILE A 242 4.35 8.53 -9.99
CA ILE A 242 5.22 8.16 -8.88
C ILE A 242 6.58 7.73 -9.41
N LEU A 243 6.61 6.85 -10.42
CA LEU A 243 7.85 6.43 -11.05
C LEU A 243 8.62 7.60 -11.66
N TRP A 244 7.92 8.54 -12.32
CA TRP A 244 8.53 9.76 -12.83
C TRP A 244 9.21 10.56 -11.71
N VAL A 245 8.49 10.86 -10.62
CA VAL A 245 9.05 11.59 -9.47
C VAL A 245 10.25 10.85 -8.89
N THR A 246 10.16 9.53 -8.73
CA THR A 246 11.29 8.71 -8.25
C THR A 246 12.49 8.79 -9.20
N CYS A 247 12.27 8.84 -10.51
CA CYS A 247 13.34 8.89 -11.51
C CYS A 247 13.99 10.26 -11.66
N VAL A 248 13.27 11.36 -11.37
CA VAL A 248 13.75 12.74 -11.58
C VAL A 248 14.03 13.50 -10.29
N ALA A 249 13.86 12.87 -9.13
CA ALA A 249 14.19 13.52 -7.86
C ALA A 249 15.69 13.90 -7.84
N ASP A 250 16.00 15.11 -7.41
CA ASP A 250 17.40 15.55 -7.26
C ASP A 250 18.00 15.07 -5.93
N GLU A 251 17.14 14.82 -4.93
CA GLU A 251 17.54 14.31 -3.62
C GLU A 251 17.50 12.78 -3.56
N PRO A 252 18.46 12.14 -2.86
CA PRO A 252 18.48 10.70 -2.70
C PRO A 252 17.29 10.23 -1.86
N ILE A 253 16.44 9.38 -2.45
CA ILE A 253 15.24 8.89 -1.76
C ILE A 253 15.59 7.66 -0.93
N GLU A 254 15.83 7.83 0.37
CA GLU A 254 16.19 6.72 1.28
C GLU A 254 15.15 5.60 1.33
N LEU A 255 13.87 5.95 1.46
CA LEU A 255 12.77 5.01 1.52
C LEU A 255 11.59 5.55 0.73
N ALA A 256 11.07 4.78 -0.23
CA ALA A 256 9.89 5.15 -0.99
C ALA A 256 8.77 4.13 -0.77
N SER A 257 7.60 4.61 -0.33
CA SER A 257 6.38 3.82 -0.34
C SER A 257 5.30 4.51 -1.16
N ALA A 258 4.57 3.72 -1.93
CA ALA A 258 3.45 4.18 -2.73
C ALA A 258 2.22 3.43 -2.26
N SER A 259 1.26 4.13 -1.63
CA SER A 259 -0.04 3.57 -1.24
C SER A 259 -1.16 4.60 -1.36
N LEU A 260 -2.36 4.13 -1.74
CA LEU A 260 -3.60 4.88 -1.57
C LEU A 260 -4.28 4.38 -0.31
N PHE A 261 -4.69 5.32 0.54
CA PHE A 261 -5.42 5.01 1.77
C PHE A 261 -6.83 5.58 1.65
N ASP A 262 -7.83 4.75 1.94
CA ASP A 262 -9.20 5.21 2.08
C ASP A 262 -9.35 6.21 3.25
N SER A 263 -10.49 6.87 3.34
CA SER A 263 -10.75 7.89 4.37
C SER A 263 -10.66 7.35 5.81
N TYR A 264 -10.96 6.06 6.02
CA TYR A 264 -10.87 5.40 7.31
C TYR A 264 -9.41 5.11 7.67
N THR A 265 -8.65 4.51 6.75
CA THR A 265 -7.23 4.20 6.89
C THR A 265 -6.41 5.47 7.03
N MET A 266 -6.73 6.52 6.28
CA MET A 266 -6.16 7.86 6.51
C MET A 266 -6.54 8.38 7.89
N GLY A 267 -7.75 8.11 8.37
CA GLY A 267 -8.18 8.44 9.73
C GLY A 267 -7.33 7.75 10.79
N VAL A 268 -7.05 6.46 10.63
CA VAL A 268 -6.20 5.67 11.53
C VAL A 268 -4.73 6.09 11.42
N ALA A 269 -4.21 6.32 10.21
CA ALA A 269 -2.83 6.77 10.00
C ALA A 269 -2.59 8.21 10.48
N LYS A 270 -3.62 9.06 10.46
CA LYS A 270 -3.58 10.43 11.01
C LYS A 270 -3.88 10.49 12.50
N GLN A 271 -4.38 9.42 13.11
CA GLN A 271 -4.44 9.36 14.57
C GLN A 271 -3.00 9.35 15.08
N THR A 272 -2.68 10.28 15.97
CA THR A 272 -1.38 10.39 16.61
C THR A 272 -0.96 8.99 17.09
N PRO A 273 0.22 8.48 16.68
CA PRO A 273 0.69 7.18 17.15
C PRO A 273 0.64 7.15 18.67
N ALA A 274 0.04 6.11 19.25
CA ALA A 274 -0.01 5.92 20.70
C ALA A 274 1.40 5.76 21.33
N ALA A 275 2.45 5.67 20.51
CA ALA A 275 3.83 5.73 20.91
C ALA A 275 4.42 7.13 20.63
N GLN A 276 4.29 8.05 21.58
CA GLN A 276 5.29 9.11 21.75
C GLN A 276 6.59 8.47 22.24
N GLY A 277 7.32 7.82 21.34
CA GLY A 277 8.76 7.67 21.50
C GLY A 277 9.35 9.08 21.43
N HIS A 278 10.11 9.47 22.44
CA HIS A 278 10.81 10.75 22.48
C HIS A 278 11.95 10.73 21.45
N GLY A 279 11.62 10.89 20.17
CA GLY A 279 12.58 11.20 19.11
C GLY A 279 12.76 12.72 18.96
N PRO A 280 13.85 13.19 18.32
CA PRO A 280 14.24 14.61 18.29
C PRO A 280 13.33 15.51 17.42
N ALA A 281 12.13 15.05 17.06
CA ALA A 281 11.18 15.77 16.21
C ALA A 281 10.54 17.01 16.88
N ASN A 282 10.86 17.30 18.14
CA ASN A 282 10.33 18.46 18.87
C ASN A 282 11.26 19.68 18.88
N VAL A 283 12.23 19.76 17.95
CA VAL A 283 13.01 21.01 17.75
C VAL A 283 12.21 21.98 16.89
N PRO A 284 11.79 23.16 17.42
CA PRO A 284 11.12 24.17 16.62
C PRO A 284 12.10 24.75 15.57
N GLY A 285 11.80 24.61 14.28
CA GLY A 285 12.59 25.22 13.20
C GLY A 285 12.76 24.39 11.92
N LEU A 286 12.29 23.14 11.85
CA LEU A 286 12.38 22.32 10.64
C LEU A 286 11.17 22.55 9.70
N PRO A 287 11.39 22.77 8.39
CA PRO A 287 10.38 23.24 7.43
C PRO A 287 9.30 22.21 7.03
N TRP A 288 9.38 20.97 7.52
CA TRP A 288 8.38 19.91 7.23
C TRP A 288 7.56 19.48 8.45
N ALA A 289 7.74 20.12 9.62
CA ALA A 289 6.81 19.96 10.74
C ALA A 289 5.49 20.65 10.36
N SER A 290 4.47 19.86 10.01
CA SER A 290 3.15 20.38 9.69
C SER A 290 2.61 21.20 10.86
N ALA A 291 2.51 22.52 10.69
CA ALA A 291 1.84 23.41 11.62
C ALA A 291 0.39 22.94 11.80
N SER A 292 0.06 22.42 12.98
CA SER A 292 -1.34 22.18 13.34
C SER A 292 -2.11 23.50 13.42
N PRO A 293 -3.38 23.55 12.99
CA PRO A 293 -4.17 24.77 13.05
C PRO A 293 -4.37 25.21 14.50
N LYS A 294 -4.11 26.50 14.75
CA LYS A 294 -4.43 27.20 16.00
C LYS A 294 -5.93 27.09 16.27
N ASN A 295 -6.35 26.22 17.20
CA ASN A 295 -7.55 26.34 18.06
C ASN A 295 -7.96 25.02 18.77
N ALA A 296 -7.02 24.28 19.35
CA ALA A 296 -7.37 23.24 20.33
C ALA A 296 -7.07 23.77 21.74
N LYS A 297 -8.10 24.22 22.45
CA LYS A 297 -8.01 24.56 23.88
C LYS A 297 -7.70 23.28 24.64
N LEU A 298 -6.51 23.23 25.21
CA LEU A 298 -6.05 22.18 26.12
C LEU A 298 -6.77 22.34 27.47
N THR A 299 -7.75 21.49 27.76
CA THR A 299 -8.18 21.26 29.15
C THR A 299 -7.39 20.08 29.71
N THR A 300 -6.38 20.40 30.50
CA THR A 300 -5.66 19.46 31.35
C THR A 300 -6.59 18.97 32.46
N ASN A 301 -6.71 17.66 32.63
CA ASN A 301 -6.98 17.06 33.94
C ASN A 301 -6.32 15.69 34.01
N ALA A 302 -5.18 15.65 34.70
CA ALA A 302 -4.63 14.46 35.28
C ALA A 302 -5.14 14.37 36.72
N ALA A 303 -5.83 13.29 37.08
CA ALA A 303 -5.93 12.82 38.45
C ALA A 303 -6.37 11.36 38.49
N THR A 304 -5.40 10.53 38.86
CA THR A 304 -5.42 9.13 39.24
C THR A 304 -6.48 8.82 40.31
N ARG A 305 -7.26 7.73 40.18
CA ARG A 305 -7.63 6.87 41.33
C ARG A 305 -8.06 5.46 40.90
N ARG A 306 -7.50 4.46 41.58
CA ARG A 306 -7.75 3.02 41.47
C ARG A 306 -8.96 2.56 42.31
N GLN A 307 -9.57 1.46 41.84
CA GLN A 307 -10.33 0.38 42.54
C GLN A 307 -11.78 0.63 43.00
N PRO A 308 -12.59 -0.43 43.27
CA PRO A 308 -12.79 -1.76 42.63
C PRO A 308 -14.32 -2.10 42.45
N PRO A 309 -14.77 -3.30 42.00
CA PRO A 309 -16.20 -3.60 41.73
C PRO A 309 -16.93 -4.13 42.99
N PRO A 310 -18.28 -4.05 43.07
CA PRO A 310 -19.07 -5.30 43.11
C PRO A 310 -20.51 -5.23 42.53
N GLU A 311 -21.18 -6.38 42.68
CA GLU A 311 -22.36 -6.97 42.03
C GLU A 311 -23.77 -6.45 42.46
N SER A 312 -24.77 -7.02 41.77
CA SER A 312 -26.23 -6.88 41.81
C SER A 312 -26.94 -7.06 43.17
N THR A 313 -28.08 -6.36 43.40
CA THR A 313 -29.44 -6.97 43.61
C THR A 313 -30.56 -5.92 43.87
N THR A 314 -31.66 -6.11 43.11
CA THR A 314 -33.12 -5.95 43.38
C THR A 314 -33.74 -4.92 44.35
N ALA A 315 -34.60 -4.06 43.75
CA ALA A 315 -36.03 -3.73 44.02
C ALA A 315 -36.59 -3.48 45.44
N GLU A 316 -37.19 -2.29 45.67
CA GLU A 316 -38.65 -2.03 45.83
C GLU A 316 -38.93 -0.61 46.42
N GLY A 317 -40.03 0.03 46.00
CA GLY A 317 -40.75 1.05 46.80
C GLY A 317 -40.80 2.51 46.29
N VAL A 318 -41.87 2.85 45.56
CA VAL A 318 -42.28 4.19 45.04
C VAL A 318 -43.27 4.86 46.03
N PRO A 319 -43.32 6.21 46.21
CA PRO A 319 -44.26 7.08 45.46
C PRO A 319 -43.64 8.40 44.93
N THR A 320 -43.79 8.71 43.63
CA THR A 320 -44.67 9.74 43.00
C THR A 320 -44.53 11.16 43.58
N THR A 321 -44.33 12.28 42.87
CA THR A 321 -44.66 12.68 41.48
C THR A 321 -43.92 13.99 41.17
N ALA A 322 -43.23 14.11 40.03
CA ALA A 322 -43.01 15.39 39.32
C ALA A 322 -42.46 15.14 37.90
N GLN A 323 -43.40 14.97 36.96
CA GLN A 323 -43.36 15.43 35.55
C GLN A 323 -42.07 15.19 34.72
N HIS A 324 -42.07 14.10 33.95
CA HIS A 324 -41.27 13.93 32.75
C HIS A 324 -41.92 14.56 31.50
N PRO A 325 -41.13 15.01 30.51
CA PRO A 325 -41.61 15.45 29.20
C PRO A 325 -41.88 14.24 28.29
N ALA A 326 -43.14 13.87 28.15
CA ALA A 326 -43.60 12.97 27.08
C ALA A 326 -43.95 13.81 25.84
N SER A 327 -42.97 14.10 24.97
CA SER A 327 -43.31 14.61 23.62
C SER A 327 -42.29 14.33 22.51
N VAL A 328 -41.15 13.68 22.80
CA VAL A 328 -40.13 13.41 21.75
C VAL A 328 -40.07 11.93 21.35
N ALA A 329 -40.27 10.99 22.28
CA ALA A 329 -40.20 9.55 21.97
C ALA A 329 -41.43 9.00 21.19
N ALA A 330 -42.56 9.71 21.18
CA ALA A 330 -43.77 9.27 20.48
C ALA A 330 -43.75 9.57 18.96
N ARG A 331 -42.77 10.34 18.46
CA ARG A 331 -42.61 10.61 17.02
C ARG A 331 -41.72 9.58 16.31
N ASP A 332 -40.79 8.94 17.01
CA ASP A 332 -39.83 8.02 16.39
C ASP A 332 -40.39 6.61 16.14
N MET A 333 -41.36 6.15 16.94
CA MET A 333 -42.00 4.84 16.73
C MET A 333 -43.19 4.85 15.75
N CYS A 334 -43.64 6.01 15.28
CA CYS A 334 -44.80 6.12 14.38
C CYS A 334 -44.42 6.25 12.89
N ALA A 335 -43.16 6.57 12.57
CA ALA A 335 -42.70 6.78 11.19
C ALA A 335 -42.26 5.49 10.47
N GLU A 336 -41.80 4.46 11.19
CA GLU A 336 -41.32 3.22 10.55
C GLU A 336 -42.43 2.34 9.97
N SER A 337 -43.65 2.44 10.50
CA SER A 337 -44.81 1.64 10.08
C SER A 337 -45.43 2.08 8.75
N GLN A 338 -44.96 3.18 8.17
CA GLN A 338 -45.56 3.79 6.97
C GLN A 338 -44.89 3.40 5.65
N PHE A 339 -43.73 2.74 5.70
CA PHE A 339 -42.95 2.41 4.51
C PHE A 339 -43.07 0.93 4.16
N VAL A 340 -43.58 0.67 2.97
CA VAL A 340 -43.67 -0.68 2.38
C VAL A 340 -42.85 -0.75 1.09
N VAL A 341 -42.32 -1.93 0.79
CA VAL A 341 -41.65 -2.19 -0.49
C VAL A 341 -42.62 -1.90 -1.64
N GLY A 342 -42.16 -1.15 -2.65
CA GLY A 342 -42.95 -0.64 -3.76
C GLY A 342 -43.50 0.78 -3.56
N LEU A 343 -43.39 1.37 -2.36
CA LEU A 343 -43.87 2.73 -2.12
C LEU A 343 -42.96 3.77 -2.79
N LYS A 344 -43.57 4.74 -3.48
CA LYS A 344 -42.88 5.93 -3.98
C LYS A 344 -42.59 6.88 -2.83
N VAL A 345 -41.33 7.26 -2.69
CA VAL A 345 -40.84 8.15 -1.64
C VAL A 345 -40.02 9.28 -2.22
N ARG A 346 -40.00 10.41 -1.52
CA ARG A 346 -39.19 11.59 -1.82
C ARG A 346 -38.11 11.76 -0.75
N LEU A 347 -36.92 12.10 -1.19
CA LEU A 347 -35.80 12.35 -0.31
C LEU A 347 -35.91 13.73 0.36
N VAL A 348 -35.74 13.81 1.67
CA VAL A 348 -35.76 15.08 2.43
C VAL A 348 -34.70 15.11 3.52
N GLY A 349 -34.28 16.31 3.94
CA GLY A 349 -33.46 16.49 5.15
C GLY A 349 -31.98 16.07 5.06
N LEU A 350 -31.42 15.79 3.88
CA LEU A 350 -29.99 15.53 3.72
C LEU A 350 -29.17 16.82 3.78
N THR A 351 -28.40 16.99 4.85
CA THR A 351 -27.49 18.13 5.04
C THR A 351 -26.17 17.97 4.27
N SER A 352 -25.69 16.74 4.09
CA SER A 352 -24.42 16.46 3.41
C SER A 352 -24.52 16.57 1.89
N HIS A 353 -25.70 16.34 1.32
CA HIS A 353 -25.97 16.43 -0.12
C HIS A 353 -27.33 17.10 -0.38
N PRO A 354 -27.46 18.43 -0.13
CA PRO A 354 -28.74 19.13 -0.22
C PRO A 354 -29.40 19.05 -1.59
N LYS A 355 -28.58 18.89 -2.65
CA LYS A 355 -29.00 18.76 -4.05
C LYS A 355 -29.84 17.49 -4.33
N MET A 356 -29.78 16.50 -3.44
CA MET A 356 -30.58 15.27 -3.59
C MET A 356 -31.96 15.37 -2.92
N ASN A 357 -32.18 16.36 -2.04
CA ASN A 357 -33.50 16.60 -1.46
C ASN A 357 -34.49 16.96 -2.59
N GLY A 358 -35.65 16.31 -2.59
CA GLY A 358 -36.67 16.43 -3.63
C GLY A 358 -36.65 15.31 -4.67
N LEU A 359 -35.60 14.48 -4.75
CA LEU A 359 -35.58 13.33 -5.66
C LEU A 359 -36.59 12.26 -5.22
N THR A 360 -37.32 11.72 -6.19
CA THR A 360 -38.32 10.66 -5.96
C THR A 360 -37.77 9.30 -6.37
N GLY A 361 -37.95 8.29 -5.52
CA GLY A 361 -37.55 6.92 -5.77
C GLY A 361 -38.58 5.92 -5.25
N VAL A 362 -38.33 4.64 -5.50
CA VAL A 362 -39.20 3.52 -5.07
C VAL A 362 -38.45 2.68 -4.05
N ILE A 363 -39.12 2.35 -2.93
CA ILE A 363 -38.55 1.45 -1.92
C ILE A 363 -38.46 0.04 -2.50
N MET A 364 -37.27 -0.56 -2.48
CA MET A 364 -37.00 -1.89 -3.01
C MET A 364 -36.91 -2.96 -1.91
N SER A 365 -36.28 -2.64 -0.78
CA SER A 365 -36.14 -3.57 0.35
C SER A 365 -35.66 -2.87 1.64
N LYS A 366 -35.88 -3.49 2.80
CA LYS A 366 -35.27 -3.09 4.08
C LYS A 366 -34.06 -3.98 4.36
N THR A 367 -32.92 -3.39 4.71
CA THR A 367 -31.73 -4.14 5.12
C THR A 367 -31.86 -4.60 6.57
N ARG A 368 -31.09 -5.63 6.96
CA ARG A 368 -31.04 -6.13 8.35
C ARG A 368 -30.59 -5.07 9.37
N THR A 369 -29.96 -3.99 8.89
CA THR A 369 -29.50 -2.84 9.67
C THR A 369 -30.56 -1.74 9.85
N GLY A 370 -31.78 -1.94 9.32
CA GLY A 370 -32.89 -1.00 9.44
C GLY A 370 -33.00 0.06 8.33
N LYS A 371 -32.02 0.14 7.41
CA LYS A 371 -32.00 1.09 6.29
C LYS A 371 -32.83 0.61 5.11
N TRP A 372 -33.41 1.55 4.38
CA TRP A 372 -34.22 1.29 3.20
C TRP A 372 -33.39 1.44 1.93
N ARG A 373 -33.43 0.44 1.05
CA ARG A 373 -32.92 0.55 -0.32
C ARG A 373 -33.96 1.26 -1.17
N VAL A 374 -33.61 2.41 -1.73
CA VAL A 374 -34.48 3.21 -2.60
C VAL A 374 -33.82 3.34 -3.96
N SER A 375 -34.56 2.96 -5.00
CA SER A 375 -34.13 3.10 -6.40
C SER A 375 -34.65 4.41 -6.98
N PHE A 376 -33.78 5.18 -7.63
CA PHE A 376 -34.12 6.45 -8.26
C PHE A 376 -34.01 6.29 -9.79
N ASN A 377 -35.00 6.74 -10.56
CA ASN A 377 -35.11 6.47 -12.01
C ASN A 377 -33.91 6.93 -12.87
N ALA A 378 -32.96 7.70 -12.33
CA ALA A 378 -31.78 8.20 -13.03
C ALA A 378 -30.46 8.02 -12.24
N MET A 379 -30.47 7.24 -11.15
CA MET A 379 -29.32 7.05 -10.28
C MET A 379 -29.30 5.64 -9.68
N GLU A 380 -28.12 5.15 -9.33
CA GLU A 380 -27.97 3.88 -8.61
C GLU A 380 -28.74 3.84 -7.28
N ASP A 381 -29.18 2.64 -6.90
CA ASP A 381 -29.86 2.37 -5.64
C ASP A 381 -29.07 2.92 -4.44
N LYS A 382 -29.75 3.66 -3.56
CA LYS A 382 -29.15 4.20 -2.33
C LYS A 382 -29.77 3.58 -1.09
N LEU A 383 -28.93 3.38 -0.06
CA LEU A 383 -29.36 2.96 1.26
C LEU A 383 -29.58 4.18 2.14
N LEU A 384 -30.81 4.37 2.61
CA LEU A 384 -31.27 5.58 3.28
C LEU A 384 -32.01 5.26 4.57
N ASP A 385 -31.84 6.07 5.60
CA ASP A 385 -32.63 5.98 6.83
C ASP A 385 -34.04 6.54 6.60
N ALA A 386 -35.04 5.96 7.28
CA ALA A 386 -36.45 6.34 7.12
C ALA A 386 -36.72 7.83 7.37
N LYS A 387 -35.95 8.46 8.27
CA LYS A 387 -36.03 9.91 8.55
C LYS A 387 -35.72 10.83 7.37
N PHE A 388 -35.09 10.31 6.31
CA PHE A 388 -34.78 11.06 5.10
C PHE A 388 -35.77 10.76 3.95
N LEU A 389 -36.86 10.06 4.23
CA LEU A 389 -37.85 9.62 3.25
C LEU A 389 -39.24 10.14 3.63
N GLU A 390 -39.96 10.67 2.64
CA GLU A 390 -41.37 11.05 2.76
C GLU A 390 -42.20 10.31 1.70
N PRO A 391 -43.40 9.78 2.01
CA PRO A 391 -44.29 9.20 0.99
C PRO A 391 -44.68 10.23 -0.07
N ALA A 392 -44.57 9.87 -1.35
CA ALA A 392 -44.88 10.77 -2.47
C ALA A 392 -46.39 11.03 -2.69
N SER A 393 -47.26 10.47 -1.85
CA SER A 393 -48.73 10.60 -1.93
C SER A 393 -49.26 11.99 -1.57
N SER A 394 -48.41 12.90 -1.10
CA SER A 394 -48.75 14.28 -0.78
C SER A 394 -48.11 15.23 -1.80
N MET A 395 -48.71 15.39 -2.98
CA MET A 395 -48.86 16.71 -3.64
C MET A 395 -49.66 16.63 -4.95
N ASN A 396 -50.56 17.59 -5.05
CA ASN A 396 -51.44 17.91 -6.16
C ASN A 396 -50.71 18.24 -7.46
N VAL A 397 -51.42 17.95 -8.56
CA VAL A 397 -51.13 18.20 -9.96
C VAL A 397 -50.84 19.67 -10.27
N ALA A 398 -49.76 19.96 -11.01
CA ALA A 398 -49.67 21.15 -11.87
C ALA A 398 -48.65 21.00 -13.03
N ALA A 399 -49.20 20.64 -14.20
CA ALA A 399 -48.99 21.17 -15.56
C ALA A 399 -47.59 21.24 -16.25
N PRO A 400 -47.57 21.11 -17.60
CA PRO A 400 -46.40 20.67 -18.38
C PRO A 400 -45.55 21.83 -18.91
N ARG A 401 -44.25 21.60 -19.15
CA ARG A 401 -43.40 22.52 -19.90
C ARG A 401 -42.66 21.85 -21.06
N LYS A 402 -42.62 22.63 -22.15
CA LYS A 402 -42.32 22.40 -23.57
C LYS A 402 -40.91 21.88 -23.89
N PRO A 403 -40.71 21.30 -25.10
CA PRO A 403 -39.46 20.68 -25.52
C PRO A 403 -38.45 21.73 -26.05
N LEU A 404 -37.17 21.54 -25.74
CA LEU A 404 -36.02 22.26 -26.32
C LEU A 404 -34.84 21.26 -26.41
N PRO A 405 -33.84 21.49 -27.29
CA PRO A 405 -33.77 20.86 -28.60
C PRO A 405 -32.67 19.81 -28.70
N GLU A 406 -32.89 18.91 -29.65
CA GLU A 406 -32.09 17.80 -30.15
C GLU A 406 -30.69 18.19 -30.67
N ILE A 407 -29.78 18.76 -29.84
CA ILE A 407 -28.37 19.01 -30.25
C ILE A 407 -27.34 18.82 -29.10
N LEU A 408 -27.55 17.90 -28.16
CA LEU A 408 -26.55 17.61 -27.11
C LEU A 408 -26.24 16.13 -26.83
N GLU A 409 -26.73 15.20 -27.65
CA GLU A 409 -26.45 13.77 -27.46
C GLU A 409 -25.67 13.12 -28.60
N ALA A 410 -24.41 13.50 -28.70
CA ALA A 410 -23.38 12.66 -29.31
C ALA A 410 -22.13 12.66 -28.41
N LYS A 411 -22.29 12.31 -27.13
CA LYS A 411 -21.17 11.67 -26.42
C LYS A 411 -20.81 10.44 -27.26
N GLN A 412 -19.58 10.38 -27.78
CA GLN A 412 -19.09 9.34 -28.68
C GLN A 412 -19.49 7.93 -28.21
N ARG A 413 -20.63 7.44 -28.70
CA ARG A 413 -21.11 6.09 -28.40
C ARG A 413 -20.16 5.11 -29.09
N HIS A 414 -19.60 4.18 -28.32
CA HIS A 414 -18.59 3.25 -28.83
C HIS A 414 -19.20 2.25 -29.81
N LEU A 415 -18.60 2.08 -30.98
CA LEU A 415 -19.05 1.07 -31.94
C LEU A 415 -18.71 -0.34 -31.44
N TYR A 416 -19.60 -1.30 -31.72
CA TYR A 416 -19.39 -2.73 -31.46
C TYR A 416 -19.76 -3.55 -32.68
N CYS A 417 -19.04 -4.64 -32.85
CA CYS A 417 -19.27 -5.63 -33.89
C CYS A 417 -19.35 -7.04 -33.31
N ILE A 418 -20.09 -7.90 -34.00
CA ILE A 418 -20.35 -9.29 -33.66
C ILE A 418 -19.94 -10.18 -34.83
N ALA A 419 -19.36 -11.35 -34.53
CA ALA A 419 -19.08 -12.38 -35.52
C ALA A 419 -19.40 -13.74 -34.92
N GLY A 420 -19.96 -14.65 -35.71
CA GLY A 420 -20.33 -15.97 -35.20
C GLY A 420 -20.18 -17.09 -36.22
N SER A 421 -20.38 -18.31 -35.75
CA SER A 421 -20.22 -19.52 -36.55
C SER A 421 -21.30 -19.68 -37.64
N TRP A 422 -22.35 -18.84 -37.65
CA TRP A 422 -23.44 -18.89 -38.62
C TRP A 422 -23.08 -18.35 -40.01
N ASP A 423 -22.02 -17.55 -40.13
CA ASP A 423 -21.57 -16.93 -41.39
C ASP A 423 -20.05 -16.95 -41.54
N GLU A 424 -19.45 -18.05 -41.08
CA GLU A 424 -18.00 -18.26 -41.14
C GLU A 424 -17.17 -17.23 -40.37
N TRP A 425 -17.74 -16.63 -39.33
CA TRP A 425 -17.12 -15.56 -38.54
C TRP A 425 -16.93 -14.26 -39.35
N THR A 426 -17.95 -13.89 -40.12
CA THR A 426 -17.98 -12.60 -40.80
C THR A 426 -18.36 -11.50 -39.79
N PRO A 427 -17.58 -10.41 -39.66
CA PRO A 427 -17.92 -9.32 -38.73
C PRO A 427 -19.16 -8.53 -39.19
N HIS A 428 -20.08 -8.26 -38.28
CA HIS A 428 -21.26 -7.39 -38.49
C HIS A 428 -21.32 -6.27 -37.46
N ASP A 429 -21.74 -5.09 -37.88
CA ASP A 429 -21.98 -3.97 -36.97
C ASP A 429 -23.24 -4.20 -36.13
N MET A 430 -23.16 -3.90 -34.83
CA MET A 430 -24.34 -3.90 -33.96
C MET A 430 -25.01 -2.52 -33.96
N THR A 431 -26.34 -2.50 -33.85
CA THR A 431 -27.12 -1.26 -33.82
C THR A 431 -27.41 -0.85 -32.37
N TRP A 432 -27.41 0.44 -32.06
CA TRP A 432 -27.80 0.92 -30.72
C TRP A 432 -29.32 1.02 -30.60
N ASP A 433 -29.88 0.35 -29.59
CA ASP A 433 -31.28 0.49 -29.19
C ASP A 433 -31.38 1.45 -28.00
N GLY A 434 -31.93 2.65 -28.24
CA GLY A 434 -32.13 3.67 -27.22
C GLY A 434 -33.24 3.35 -26.21
N THR A 435 -34.13 2.41 -26.53
CA THR A 435 -35.24 2.00 -25.65
C THR A 435 -34.74 1.07 -24.55
N HIS A 436 -33.87 0.13 -24.91
CA HIS A 436 -33.31 -0.86 -23.99
C HIS A 436 -31.89 -0.51 -23.52
N GLU A 437 -31.34 0.62 -23.99
CA GLU A 437 -29.98 1.10 -23.71
C GLU A 437 -28.89 0.04 -23.95
N CYS A 438 -28.96 -0.64 -25.10
CA CYS A 438 -28.01 -1.70 -25.46
C CYS A 438 -27.67 -1.70 -26.96
N TYR A 439 -26.52 -2.28 -27.32
CA TYR A 439 -26.25 -2.67 -28.70
C TYR A 439 -26.97 -3.98 -28.99
N HIS A 440 -27.58 -4.12 -30.15
CA HIS A 440 -28.30 -5.32 -30.50
C HIS A 440 -28.03 -5.77 -31.94
N PHE A 441 -28.18 -7.08 -32.18
CA PHE A 441 -28.03 -7.71 -33.50
C PHE A 441 -29.00 -8.89 -33.61
N GLU A 442 -29.87 -8.83 -34.62
CA GLU A 442 -30.83 -9.88 -34.92
C GLU A 442 -30.22 -10.94 -35.83
N VAL A 443 -30.37 -12.21 -35.47
CA VAL A 443 -29.84 -13.33 -36.25
C VAL A 443 -30.78 -14.52 -36.20
N ARG A 444 -30.85 -15.28 -37.29
CA ARG A 444 -31.55 -16.57 -37.35
C ARG A 444 -30.52 -17.68 -37.41
N LEU A 445 -30.58 -18.58 -36.43
CA LEU A 445 -29.61 -19.65 -36.28
C LEU A 445 -30.21 -20.84 -35.49
N ARG A 446 -29.59 -22.00 -35.62
CA ARG A 446 -29.82 -23.17 -34.75
C ARG A 446 -28.91 -23.05 -33.54
N LYS A 447 -27.97 -23.96 -33.33
CA LYS A 447 -26.89 -23.80 -32.35
C LYS A 447 -25.68 -23.17 -33.00
N ALA A 448 -25.18 -22.09 -32.41
CA ALA A 448 -24.02 -21.38 -32.91
C ALA A 448 -23.19 -20.81 -31.77
N THR A 449 -21.96 -20.39 -32.10
CA THR A 449 -21.11 -19.62 -31.19
C THR A 449 -20.78 -18.25 -31.77
N PHE A 450 -20.52 -17.28 -30.93
CA PHE A 450 -20.17 -15.92 -31.36
C PHE A 450 -19.21 -15.22 -30.43
N GLN A 451 -18.63 -14.13 -30.94
CA GLN A 451 -17.77 -13.20 -30.22
C GLN A 451 -18.19 -11.76 -30.52
N LEU A 452 -17.82 -10.88 -29.60
CA LEU A 452 -18.10 -9.45 -29.63
C LEU A 452 -16.77 -8.70 -29.50
N CYS A 453 -16.60 -7.64 -30.27
CA CYS A 453 -15.46 -6.74 -30.16
C CYS A 453 -15.91 -5.29 -30.23
N ARG A 454 -15.08 -4.42 -29.66
CA ARG A 454 -15.24 -2.97 -29.79
C ARG A 454 -14.62 -2.51 -31.10
N GLY A 455 -15.37 -1.71 -31.85
CA GLY A 455 -14.99 -1.21 -33.17
C GLY A 455 -16.05 -1.49 -34.21
N LYS A 456 -15.79 -1.00 -35.43
CA LYS A 456 -16.61 -1.28 -36.61
C LYS A 456 -16.24 -2.64 -37.19
N ALA A 457 -17.20 -3.31 -37.83
CA ALA A 457 -16.98 -4.52 -38.59
C ALA A 457 -15.87 -4.31 -39.64
N GLY A 458 -14.82 -5.12 -39.56
CA GLY A 458 -13.72 -5.12 -40.53
C GLY A 458 -14.08 -5.89 -41.80
N ALA A 459 -13.40 -5.58 -42.91
CA ALA A 459 -13.59 -6.29 -44.18
C ALA A 459 -12.95 -7.71 -44.19
N SER A 460 -12.04 -7.99 -43.25
CA SER A 460 -11.37 -9.28 -43.11
C SER A 460 -12.11 -10.21 -42.16
N ARG A 461 -12.06 -11.52 -42.42
CA ARG A 461 -12.59 -12.58 -41.56
C ARG A 461 -12.12 -12.40 -40.11
N TRP A 462 -13.02 -12.61 -39.15
CA TRP A 462 -12.73 -12.40 -37.74
C TRP A 462 -11.67 -13.38 -37.23
N SER A 463 -10.56 -12.85 -36.72
CA SER A 463 -9.42 -13.64 -36.21
C SER A 463 -9.09 -13.38 -34.74
N SER A 464 -10.00 -12.73 -33.99
CA SER A 464 -9.72 -12.30 -32.62
C SER A 464 -9.80 -13.46 -31.60
N LYS A 465 -8.92 -13.46 -30.60
CA LYS A 465 -8.99 -14.38 -29.44
C LYS A 465 -9.83 -13.73 -28.33
N GLY A 466 -11.15 -13.72 -28.49
CA GLY A 466 -12.11 -13.14 -27.55
C GLY A 466 -12.85 -14.18 -26.70
N LYS A 467 -13.68 -13.70 -25.76
CA LYS A 467 -14.65 -14.55 -25.05
C LYS A 467 -15.71 -15.03 -26.03
N THR A 468 -15.96 -16.34 -26.06
CA THR A 468 -16.96 -16.95 -26.94
C THR A 468 -18.24 -17.24 -26.17
N TRP A 469 -19.38 -16.91 -26.75
CA TRP A 469 -20.72 -17.25 -26.25
C TRP A 469 -21.37 -18.31 -27.15
N SER A 470 -22.24 -19.14 -26.58
CA SER A 470 -23.02 -20.14 -27.31
C SER A 470 -24.50 -19.81 -27.23
N ILE A 471 -25.20 -19.86 -28.36
CA ILE A 471 -26.62 -19.52 -28.47
C ILE A 471 -27.37 -20.56 -29.31
N GLY A 472 -28.63 -20.78 -28.93
CA GLY A 472 -29.58 -21.61 -29.65
C GLY A 472 -29.54 -23.11 -29.33
N SER A 473 -30.35 -23.87 -30.07
CA SER A 473 -30.65 -25.28 -29.82
C SER A 473 -30.34 -26.15 -31.04
N ASP A 474 -29.98 -27.42 -30.82
CA ASP A 474 -29.65 -28.37 -31.89
C ASP A 474 -30.88 -28.74 -32.76
N HIS A 475 -32.10 -28.53 -32.27
CA HIS A 475 -33.30 -29.12 -32.86
C HIS A 475 -34.19 -28.15 -33.66
N VAL A 476 -34.12 -26.84 -33.40
CA VAL A 476 -35.02 -25.85 -34.02
C VAL A 476 -34.23 -24.58 -34.35
N GLU A 477 -34.41 -24.07 -35.57
CA GLU A 477 -33.90 -22.75 -35.97
C GLU A 477 -34.82 -21.67 -35.41
N SER A 478 -34.25 -20.68 -34.72
CA SER A 478 -35.02 -19.60 -34.10
C SER A 478 -34.38 -18.25 -34.39
N ALA A 479 -35.22 -17.21 -34.40
CA ALA A 479 -34.75 -15.84 -34.48
C ALA A 479 -34.35 -15.37 -33.08
N TYR A 480 -33.16 -14.77 -32.96
CA TYR A 480 -32.62 -14.24 -31.72
C TYR A 480 -32.26 -12.76 -31.89
N ASP A 481 -32.52 -11.97 -30.86
CA ASP A 481 -32.01 -10.62 -30.72
C ASP A 481 -30.91 -10.64 -29.66
N ILE A 482 -29.64 -10.59 -30.09
CA ILE A 482 -28.47 -10.63 -29.23
C ILE A 482 -28.20 -9.22 -28.72
N ARG A 483 -28.21 -9.02 -27.40
CA ARG A 483 -28.07 -7.71 -26.76
C ARG A 483 -26.80 -7.62 -25.94
N LEU A 484 -26.11 -6.51 -26.14
CA LEU A 484 -24.85 -6.14 -25.53
C LEU A 484 -25.05 -4.87 -24.72
N PHE A 485 -25.05 -5.02 -23.40
CA PHE A 485 -25.11 -3.91 -22.46
C PHE A 485 -23.69 -3.48 -22.11
N VAL A 486 -23.40 -2.19 -22.27
CA VAL A 486 -22.08 -1.62 -22.01
C VAL A 486 -22.19 -0.51 -20.97
N ARG A 487 -21.16 -0.36 -20.13
CA ARG A 487 -21.04 0.79 -19.23
C ARG A 487 -20.61 2.02 -20.04
N ASP A 488 -20.75 3.20 -19.46
CA ASP A 488 -20.25 4.47 -20.04
C ASP A 488 -18.76 4.43 -20.41
N THR A 489 -17.98 3.55 -19.77
CA THR A 489 -16.55 3.32 -20.05
C THR A 489 -16.28 2.47 -21.30
N GLY A 490 -17.31 1.89 -21.92
CA GLY A 490 -17.19 0.93 -23.02
C GLY A 490 -16.82 -0.50 -22.60
N VAL A 491 -16.90 -0.81 -21.30
CA VAL A 491 -16.73 -2.18 -20.79
C VAL A 491 -18.05 -2.93 -20.90
N ILE A 492 -18.00 -4.16 -21.41
CA ILE A 492 -19.16 -5.07 -21.52
C ILE A 492 -19.69 -5.37 -20.11
N LYS A 493 -20.91 -4.91 -19.80
CA LYS A 493 -21.62 -5.15 -18.54
C LYS A 493 -22.30 -6.51 -18.56
N LYS A 494 -23.01 -6.81 -19.65
CA LYS A 494 -23.81 -8.03 -19.83
C LYS A 494 -24.00 -8.32 -21.31
N VAL A 495 -24.03 -9.60 -21.65
CA VAL A 495 -24.55 -10.09 -22.93
C VAL A 495 -25.73 -10.97 -22.60
N ASP A 496 -26.87 -10.72 -23.22
CA ASP A 496 -27.99 -11.65 -23.24
C ASP A 496 -28.57 -11.75 -24.64
N TRP A 497 -29.59 -12.57 -24.78
CA TRP A 497 -30.34 -12.70 -26.02
C TRP A 497 -31.76 -13.09 -25.67
N ILE A 498 -32.70 -12.62 -26.49
CA ILE A 498 -34.10 -13.04 -26.42
C ILE A 498 -34.46 -13.78 -27.69
N THR A 499 -35.31 -14.79 -27.57
CA THR A 499 -35.94 -15.40 -28.74
C THR A 499 -37.01 -14.45 -29.25
N LEU A 500 -36.93 -14.08 -30.52
CA LEU A 500 -37.98 -13.31 -31.18
C LEU A 500 -39.09 -14.27 -31.59
N GLU A 501 -40.19 -14.26 -30.85
CA GLU A 501 -41.41 -14.95 -31.26
C GLU A 501 -41.93 -14.29 -32.54
N ARG A 502 -42.05 -15.08 -33.60
CA ARG A 502 -42.85 -14.74 -34.78
C ARG A 502 -43.88 -15.79 -35.03
#